data_AF-A0A2K3K7Q1-F1
#
_entry.id   AF-A0A2K3K7Q1-F1
#
_cell.length_a   1.000
_cell.length_b   1.000
_cell.length_c   1.000
_cell.angle_alpha   90.00
_cell.angle_beta   90.00
_cell.angle_gamma   90.00
#
_symmetry.space_group_name_H-M   'P 1'
#
loop_
_entity.id
_entity.type
_entity.pdbx_description
1 polymer ?
#
loop_
_entity_poly.entity_id
_entity_poly.type
_entity_poly.pdbx_seq_one_letter_code
_entity_poly.pdbx_strand_id
1 'polypeptide(L)'
;ALDIPAVPTKPSIEQPPSLELKPLPENLKYAYLEENEKLPVILSSNLDCEQEEKLSKVLKQHKKAIRWTLADIPGISPTMCMHRIHLKEEAKVVRQPQRRLDPLILDVVKKE
;
A
#
# COMPACT_ATOMS: atom_id res chain seq x y z
N ALA A 1 7.99 -18.17 19.88
CA ALA A 1 7.36 -16.95 19.37
C ALA A 1 8.44 -16.17 18.64
N LEU A 2 8.24 -15.84 17.36
CA LEU A 2 9.13 -14.89 16.69
C LEU A 2 8.69 -13.52 17.18
N ASP A 3 9.38 -12.98 18.17
CA ASP A 3 9.22 -11.60 18.61
C ASP A 3 9.73 -10.70 17.47
N ILE A 4 8.84 -10.40 16.53
CA ILE A 4 9.07 -9.32 15.58
C ILE A 4 8.90 -8.05 16.41
N PRO A 5 9.96 -7.26 16.63
CA PRO A 5 9.83 -6.02 17.38
C PRO A 5 8.84 -5.14 16.62
N ALA A 6 7.75 -4.75 17.28
CA ALA A 6 6.81 -3.78 16.75
C ALA A 6 7.53 -2.43 16.69
N VAL A 7 8.25 -2.18 15.59
CA VAL A 7 8.90 -0.90 15.36
C VAL A 7 7.79 0.16 15.24
N PRO A 8 7.76 1.18 16.11
CA PRO A 8 6.80 2.26 15.99
C PRO A 8 6.99 2.93 14.63
N THR A 9 6.06 2.70 13.73
CA THR A 9 6.17 3.20 12.36
C THR A 9 5.57 4.60 12.37
N LYS A 10 6.39 5.61 12.07
CA LYS A 10 5.94 7.01 11.97
C LYS A 10 5.07 7.18 10.72
N PRO A 11 4.08 8.08 10.73
CA PRO A 11 3.27 8.35 9.55
C PRO A 11 4.12 8.90 8.40
N SER A 12 3.72 8.61 7.17
CA SER A 12 4.45 8.92 5.93
C SER A 12 4.68 10.41 5.72
N ILE A 13 3.89 11.26 6.37
CA ILE A 13 4.04 12.73 6.36
C ILE A 13 5.24 13.19 7.17
N GLU A 14 5.60 12.49 8.24
CA GLU A 14 6.78 12.80 9.05
C GLU A 14 8.02 12.11 8.49
N GLN A 15 7.85 10.87 8.04
CA GLN A 15 8.91 10.08 7.45
C GLN A 15 8.43 9.49 6.12
N PRO A 16 8.83 10.09 4.98
CA PRO A 16 8.46 9.60 3.67
C PRO A 16 8.93 8.15 3.48
N PRO A 17 8.07 7.23 3.02
CA PRO A 17 8.46 5.86 2.77
C PRO A 17 9.35 5.77 1.53
N SER A 18 10.31 4.85 1.56
CA SER A 18 11.03 4.41 0.37
C SER A 18 10.10 3.47 -0.41
N LEU A 19 9.55 3.94 -1.53
CA LEU A 19 8.64 3.16 -2.38
C LEU A 19 9.32 2.80 -3.70
N GLU A 20 9.27 1.52 -4.07
CA GLU A 20 9.66 1.07 -5.42
C GLU A 20 8.50 1.34 -6.39
N LEU A 21 8.67 2.35 -7.25
CA LEU A 21 7.65 2.73 -8.24
C LEU A 21 7.57 1.68 -9.35
N LYS A 22 6.36 1.17 -9.58
CA LYS A 22 6.08 0.25 -10.69
C LYS A 22 5.96 1.03 -12.02
N PRO A 23 6.31 0.43 -13.17
CA PRO A 23 6.00 1.02 -14.46
C PRO A 23 4.48 1.18 -14.60
N LEU A 24 4.04 2.36 -15.04
CA LEU A 24 2.64 2.68 -15.26
C LEU A 24 2.27 2.54 -16.74
N PRO A 25 0.99 2.25 -17.05
CA PRO A 25 0.49 2.35 -18.41
C PRO A 25 0.45 3.81 -18.89
N GLU A 26 0.46 4.03 -20.20
CA GLU A 26 0.62 5.36 -20.84
C GLU A 26 -0.45 6.40 -20.43
N ASN A 27 -1.63 5.94 -20.00
CA ASN A 27 -2.73 6.78 -19.56
C ASN A 27 -2.57 7.31 -18.12
N LEU A 28 -1.50 6.92 -17.42
CA LEU A 28 -1.21 7.26 -16.03
C LEU A 28 0.19 7.85 -15.88
N LYS A 29 0.36 8.78 -14.95
CA LYS A 29 1.64 9.41 -14.61
C LYS A 29 1.81 9.57 -13.11
N TYR A 30 3.05 9.61 -12.66
CA TYR A 30 3.38 9.95 -11.29
C TYR A 30 3.40 11.47 -11.11
N ALA A 31 2.84 11.93 -9.99
CA ALA A 31 2.96 13.29 -9.49
C ALA A 31 3.35 13.23 -8.01
N TYR A 32 4.01 14.27 -7.51
CA TYR A 32 4.53 14.30 -6.15
C TYR A 32 3.87 15.42 -5.34
N LEU A 33 3.46 15.08 -4.12
CA LEU A 33 2.81 16.04 -3.23
C LEU A 33 3.79 16.87 -2.40
N GLU A 34 5.07 16.47 -2.34
CA GLU A 34 6.10 17.13 -1.54
C GLU A 34 7.40 17.31 -2.33
N GLU A 35 8.27 18.20 -1.84
CA GLU A 35 9.58 18.49 -2.45
C GLU A 35 10.51 17.25 -2.36
N ASN A 36 11.42 17.11 -3.33
CA ASN A 36 12.33 15.95 -3.51
C ASN A 36 11.63 14.63 -3.90
N GLU A 37 10.59 14.69 -4.73
CA GLU A 37 9.92 13.50 -5.28
C GLU A 37 9.36 12.55 -4.20
N LYS A 38 8.93 13.14 -3.09
CA LYS A 38 8.32 12.41 -1.96
C LYS A 38 6.80 12.35 -2.12
N LEU A 39 6.21 11.31 -1.54
CA LEU A 39 4.76 11.08 -1.53
C LEU A 39 4.18 11.01 -2.96
N PRO A 40 4.55 9.98 -3.73
CA PRO A 40 4.06 9.79 -5.09
C PRO A 40 2.55 9.52 -5.09
N VAL A 41 1.87 10.08 -6.08
CA VAL A 41 0.46 9.83 -6.39
C VAL A 41 0.34 9.56 -7.88
N ILE A 42 -0.55 8.65 -8.24
CA ILE A 42 -0.83 8.30 -9.63
C ILE A 42 -1.99 9.16 -10.11
N LEU A 43 -1.76 9.92 -11.18
CA LEU A 43 -2.75 10.77 -11.85
C LEU A 43 -2.97 10.28 -13.28
N SER A 44 -4.06 10.71 -13.91
CA SER A 44 -4.23 10.51 -15.35
C SER A 44 -3.29 11.41 -16.15
N SER A 45 -2.69 10.88 -17.21
CA SER A 45 -1.87 11.65 -18.15
C SER A 45 -2.69 12.57 -19.06
N ASN A 46 -4.02 12.35 -19.15
CA ASN A 46 -4.94 13.12 -19.99
C ASN A 46 -5.50 14.39 -19.31
N LEU A 47 -4.91 14.83 -18.19
CA LEU A 47 -5.34 16.04 -17.50
C LEU A 47 -4.70 17.27 -18.11
N ASP A 48 -5.49 18.32 -18.32
CA ASP A 48 -4.98 19.63 -18.72
C ASP A 48 -4.17 20.26 -17.57
N CYS A 49 -3.23 21.16 -17.91
CA CYS A 49 -2.36 21.80 -16.91
C CYS A 49 -3.15 22.45 -15.76
N GLU A 50 -4.24 23.17 -16.07
CA GLU A 50 -5.08 23.81 -15.04
C GLU A 50 -5.78 22.79 -14.13
N GLN A 51 -6.22 21.67 -14.70
CA GLN A 51 -6.89 20.60 -13.96
C GLN A 51 -5.91 19.90 -13.03
N GLU A 52 -4.70 19.63 -13.53
CA GLU A 52 -3.62 19.03 -12.77
C GLU A 52 -3.18 19.91 -11.61
N GLU A 53 -2.99 21.22 -11.83
CA GLU A 53 -2.64 22.16 -10.76
C GLU A 53 -3.74 22.24 -9.69
N LYS A 54 -5.01 22.33 -10.11
CA LYS A 54 -6.14 22.37 -9.19
C LYS A 54 -6.24 21.08 -8.38
N LEU A 55 -6.07 19.92 -9.01
CA LEU A 55 -6.06 18.62 -8.35
C LEU A 55 -4.88 18.49 -7.39
N SER A 56 -3.67 18.84 -7.82
CA SER A 56 -2.46 18.83 -7.00
C SER A 56 -2.62 19.68 -5.75
N LYS A 57 -3.22 20.88 -5.88
CA LYS A 57 -3.51 21.75 -4.73
C LYS A 57 -4.42 21.09 -3.70
N VAL A 58 -5.51 20.45 -4.15
CA VAL A 58 -6.44 19.74 -3.27
C VAL A 58 -5.76 18.54 -2.61
N LEU A 59 -5.00 17.74 -3.37
CA LEU A 59 -4.29 16.58 -2.83
C LEU A 59 -3.23 16.98 -1.80
N LYS A 60 -2.49 18.07 -2.04
CA LYS A 60 -1.53 18.62 -1.08
C LYS A 60 -2.21 19.08 0.22
N GLN A 61 -3.37 19.72 0.12
CA GLN A 61 -4.17 20.12 1.30
C GLN A 61 -4.66 18.91 2.10
N HIS A 62 -5.02 17.83 1.43
CA HIS A 62 -5.60 16.62 2.04
C HIS A 62 -4.62 15.44 2.13
N LYS A 63 -3.29 15.69 2.14
CA LYS A 63 -2.29 14.61 2.16
C LYS A 63 -2.43 13.63 3.34
N LYS A 64 -3.01 14.06 4.47
CA LYS A 64 -3.34 13.22 5.64
C LYS A 64 -4.39 12.12 5.38
N ALA A 65 -5.19 12.26 4.33
CA ALA A 65 -6.20 11.28 3.96
C ALA A 65 -5.64 10.16 3.06
N ILE A 66 -4.48 10.42 2.43
CA ILE A 66 -3.81 9.48 1.54
C ILE A 66 -2.90 8.58 2.38
N ARG A 67 -2.94 7.29 2.09
CA ARG A 67 -2.18 6.27 2.83
C ARG A 67 -1.08 5.73 1.92
N TRP A 68 0.17 5.88 2.34
CA TRP A 68 1.32 5.26 1.69
C TRP A 68 1.85 4.07 2.48
N THR A 69 1.71 4.11 3.81
CA THR A 69 2.10 3.00 4.70
C THR A 69 0.97 2.63 5.65
N LEU A 70 1.09 1.47 6.31
CA LEU A 70 0.16 1.03 7.35
C LEU A 70 0.10 2.01 8.53
N ALA A 71 1.18 2.77 8.78
CA ALA A 71 1.23 3.81 9.81
C ALA A 71 0.23 4.95 9.57
N ASP A 72 -0.13 5.19 8.30
CA ASP A 72 -1.07 6.24 7.93
C ASP A 72 -2.54 5.84 8.17
N ILE A 73 -2.80 4.61 8.61
CA ILE A 73 -4.16 4.11 8.82
C ILE A 73 -4.58 4.33 10.28
N PRO A 74 -5.40 5.36 10.57
CA PRO A 74 -5.86 5.60 11.94
C PRO A 74 -6.73 4.45 12.43
N GLY A 75 -6.50 4.00 13.66
CA GLY A 75 -7.26 2.92 14.31
C GLY A 75 -6.77 1.50 13.99
N ILE A 76 -5.85 1.34 13.05
CA ILE A 76 -5.19 0.05 12.77
C ILE A 76 -3.81 0.09 13.43
N SER A 77 -3.75 -0.29 14.71
CA SER A 77 -2.47 -0.45 15.41
C SER A 77 -1.78 -1.73 14.91
N PRO A 78 -0.50 -1.71 14.48
CA PRO A 78 0.23 -2.92 14.08
C PRO A 78 0.23 -4.03 15.15
N THR A 79 0.23 -3.66 16.43
CA THR A 79 0.10 -4.61 17.55
C THR A 79 -1.32 -5.16 17.69
N MET A 80 -2.35 -4.42 17.27
CA MET A 80 -3.74 -4.86 17.23
C MET A 80 -4.12 -5.59 15.93
N CYS A 81 -3.31 -5.43 14.86
CA CYS A 81 -3.46 -6.14 13.58
C CYS A 81 -3.21 -7.64 13.65
N MET A 82 -2.65 -8.15 14.74
CA MET A 82 -2.51 -9.59 14.93
C MET A 82 -3.85 -10.16 15.38
N HIS A 83 -4.74 -10.43 14.43
CA HIS A 83 -5.89 -11.27 14.70
C HIS A 83 -5.40 -12.67 15.12
N ARG A 84 -5.60 -13.02 16.39
CA ARG A 84 -5.30 -14.36 16.90
C ARG A 84 -6.44 -15.30 16.51
N ILE A 85 -6.19 -16.13 15.52
CA ILE A 85 -7.09 -17.23 15.18
C ILE A 85 -7.00 -18.26 16.30
N HIS A 86 -8.05 -18.39 17.11
CA HIS A 86 -8.13 -19.43 18.13
C HIS A 86 -8.33 -20.79 17.47
N LEU A 87 -7.39 -21.70 17.69
CA LEU A 87 -7.50 -23.09 17.27
C LEU A 87 -7.96 -23.93 18.46
N LYS A 88 -8.66 -25.05 18.16
CA LYS A 88 -8.96 -26.06 19.20
C LYS A 88 -7.65 -26.63 19.73
N GLU A 89 -7.61 -27.01 21.01
CA GLU A 89 -6.40 -27.47 21.70
C GLU A 89 -5.74 -28.71 21.04
N GLU A 90 -6.54 -29.55 20.39
CA GLU A 90 -6.06 -30.74 19.67
C GLU A 90 -5.89 -30.52 18.14
N ALA A 91 -5.98 -29.28 17.66
CA ALA A 91 -5.87 -28.98 16.23
C ALA A 91 -4.46 -29.30 15.72
N LYS A 92 -4.39 -30.11 14.66
CA LYS A 92 -3.14 -30.45 13.98
C LYS A 92 -2.91 -29.52 12.79
N VAL A 93 -1.66 -29.11 12.59
CA VAL A 93 -1.27 -28.39 11.37
C VAL A 93 -1.35 -29.36 10.19
N VAL A 94 -2.12 -29.00 9.16
CA VAL A 94 -2.29 -29.80 7.96
C VAL A 94 -1.88 -28.97 6.75
N ARG A 95 -0.99 -29.53 5.91
CA ARG A 95 -0.66 -28.97 4.60
C ARG A 95 -1.48 -29.69 3.53
N GLN A 96 -2.40 -28.99 2.88
CA GLN A 96 -3.12 -29.55 1.73
C GLN A 96 -2.27 -29.41 0.45
N PRO A 97 -2.38 -30.35 -0.51
CA PRO A 97 -1.75 -30.19 -1.81
C PRO A 97 -2.35 -28.97 -2.55
N GLN A 98 -1.48 -28.21 -3.22
CA GLN A 98 -1.89 -27.05 -4.01
C GLN A 98 -2.84 -27.50 -5.13
N ARG A 99 -4.03 -26.88 -5.21
CA ARG A 99 -4.97 -27.16 -6.30
C ARG A 99 -4.41 -26.63 -7.63
N ARG A 100 -4.73 -27.31 -8.73
CA ARG A 100 -4.39 -26.83 -10.07
C ARG A 100 -5.18 -25.54 -10.33
N LEU A 101 -4.47 -24.49 -10.73
CA LEU A 101 -5.06 -23.23 -11.17
C LEU A 101 -5.11 -23.21 -12.70
N ASP A 102 -6.07 -22.49 -13.27
CA ASP A 102 -6.10 -22.20 -14.70
C ASP A 102 -4.80 -21.47 -15.10
N PRO A 103 -4.06 -21.94 -16.13
CA PRO A 103 -2.86 -21.28 -16.62
C PRO A 103 -3.05 -19.78 -16.94
N LEU A 104 -4.22 -19.36 -17.42
CA LEU A 104 -4.50 -17.94 -17.73
C LEU A 104 -4.52 -17.07 -16.47
N ILE A 105 -5.04 -17.60 -15.36
CA ILE A 105 -5.12 -16.91 -14.07
C ILE A 105 -3.78 -17.00 -13.32
N LEU A 106 -3.00 -18.05 -13.58
CA LEU A 106 -1.71 -18.30 -12.92
C LEU A 106 -0.70 -17.18 -13.14
N ASP A 107 -0.62 -16.63 -14.35
CA ASP A 107 0.30 -15.53 -14.65
C ASP A 107 -0.15 -14.20 -14.05
N VAL A 108 -1.46 -14.02 -13.83
CA VAL A 108 -2.02 -12.85 -13.13
C VAL A 108 -1.72 -12.95 -11.63
N VAL A 109 -2.03 -14.09 -11.01
CA VAL A 109 -1.83 -14.33 -9.57
C VAL A 109 -0.35 -14.27 -9.18
N LYS A 110 0.57 -14.67 -10.05
CA LYS A 110 2.02 -14.55 -9.79
C LYS A 110 2.55 -13.11 -9.77
N LYS A 111 1.84 -12.16 -10.39
CA LYS A 111 2.26 -10.76 -10.50
C LYS A 111 1.73 -9.87 -9.37
N GLU A 112 0.72 -10.37 -8.65
CA GLU A 112 0.15 -9.72 -7.46
C GLU A 112 1.02 -10.00 -6.23
#